data_AF-A0A9W6THF0-F1
#
_entry.id   AF-A0A9W6THF0-F1
#
_cell.length_a   1.000
_cell.length_b   1.000
_cell.length_c   1.000
_cell.angle_alpha   90.00
_cell.angle_beta   90.00
_cell.angle_gamma   90.00
#
_symmetry.space_group_name_H-M   'P 1'
#
loop_
_entity.id
_entity.type
_entity.pdbx_description
1 polymer ?
#
loop_
_entity_poly.entity_id
_entity_poly.type
_entity_poly.pdbx_seq_one_letter_code
_entity_poly.pdbx_strand_id
1 'polypeptide(L)'
;MLTAALSQAEVYFDVDATHLEKESWLSKAQPFQSIVFNFPHLGGATEEDVANNQKLLKEFFYSTRQYLHPTRGQVLVSLRNTLFYNRWKIQEQAAASGFKLKRYAYIAAGVWIGFEF
;
A
#
# COMPACT_ATOMS: atom_id res chain seq x y z
N MET A 1 -15.29 33.13 -16.01
CA MET A 1 -15.70 31.75 -15.67
C MET A 1 -14.68 30.81 -16.27
N LEU A 2 -13.85 30.16 -15.46
CA LEU A 2 -12.97 29.08 -15.90
C LEU A 2 -13.45 27.80 -15.23
N THR A 3 -14.05 26.92 -16.02
CA THR A 3 -14.39 25.56 -15.62
C THR A 3 -13.11 24.73 -15.57
N ALA A 4 -12.61 24.46 -14.37
CA ALA A 4 -11.68 23.35 -14.13
C ALA A 4 -12.50 22.18 -13.59
N ALA A 5 -13.03 21.35 -14.48
CA ALA A 5 -13.38 19.99 -14.09
C ALA A 5 -12.14 19.12 -14.32
N LEU A 6 -11.85 18.25 -13.34
CA LEU A 6 -11.19 16.93 -13.45
C LEU A 6 -10.03 16.74 -12.44
N SER A 7 -10.37 16.41 -11.19
CA SER A 7 -9.90 15.14 -10.67
C SER A 7 -11.12 14.23 -10.53
N GLN A 8 -11.11 13.06 -11.17
CA GLN A 8 -12.08 11.98 -10.89
C GLN A 8 -11.77 11.24 -9.57
N ALA A 9 -10.92 11.83 -8.73
CA ALA A 9 -10.42 11.26 -7.51
C ALA A 9 -10.77 12.18 -6.34
N GLU A 10 -11.23 11.57 -5.26
CA GLU A 10 -11.36 12.20 -3.95
C GLU A 10 -10.03 12.06 -3.20
N VAL A 11 -9.61 13.13 -2.54
CA VAL A 11 -8.35 13.17 -1.78
C VAL A 11 -8.68 13.36 -0.31
N TYR A 12 -8.13 12.48 0.51
CA TYR A 12 -8.28 12.50 1.96
C TYR A 12 -6.90 12.67 2.59
N PHE A 13 -6.83 13.50 3.64
CA PHE A 13 -5.61 13.75 4.41
C PHE A 13 -5.73 13.09 5.79
N ASP A 14 -4.60 12.97 6.48
CA ASP A 14 -4.51 12.41 7.83
C ASP A 14 -5.09 10.98 7.96
N VAL A 15 -5.04 10.22 6.87
CA VAL A 15 -5.51 8.83 6.82
C VAL A 15 -4.43 7.92 7.39
N ASP A 16 -4.77 7.18 8.45
CA ASP A 16 -3.93 6.11 8.96
C ASP A 16 -4.21 4.81 8.21
N ALA A 17 -3.34 4.48 7.25
CA ALA A 17 -3.46 3.27 6.45
C ALA A 17 -3.37 1.96 7.28
N THR A 18 -2.91 2.01 8.53
CA THR A 18 -2.90 0.87 9.45
C THR A 18 -4.21 0.68 10.23
N HIS A 19 -5.13 1.66 10.16
CA HIS A 19 -6.41 1.68 10.88
C HIS A 19 -7.56 2.21 10.01
N LEU A 20 -7.68 1.69 8.78
CA LEU A 20 -8.70 2.12 7.81
C LEU A 20 -10.14 1.99 8.34
N GLU A 21 -10.40 1.14 9.34
CA GLU A 21 -11.69 1.05 10.04
C GLU A 21 -12.14 2.33 10.72
N LYS A 22 -11.23 3.26 11.01
CA LYS A 22 -11.55 4.57 11.61
C LYS A 22 -12.02 5.58 10.58
N GLU A 23 -11.81 5.31 9.30
CA GLU A 23 -12.11 6.22 8.21
C GLU A 23 -13.59 6.14 7.80
N SER A 24 -14.40 7.04 8.35
CA SER A 24 -15.86 7.03 8.13
C SER A 24 -16.27 7.12 6.65
N TRP A 25 -15.46 7.75 5.80
CA TRP A 25 -15.72 7.85 4.37
C TRP A 25 -15.61 6.50 3.65
N LEU A 26 -14.76 5.58 4.14
CA LEU A 26 -14.66 4.22 3.60
C LEU A 26 -15.91 3.37 3.86
N SER A 27 -16.65 3.64 4.92
CA SER A 27 -17.89 2.90 5.24
C SER A 27 -18.97 3.04 4.16
N LYS A 28 -18.91 4.12 3.37
CA LYS A 28 -19.84 4.41 2.26
C LYS A 28 -19.26 4.02 0.90
N ALA A 29 -17.98 3.68 0.84
CA ALA A 29 -17.31 3.33 -0.39
C ALA A 29 -17.72 1.93 -0.86
N GLN A 30 -17.78 1.75 -2.18
CA GLN A 30 -17.87 0.41 -2.76
C GLN A 30 -16.53 -0.33 -2.55
N PRO A 31 -16.52 -1.66 -2.35
CA PRO A 31 -15.29 -2.42 -2.23
C PRO A 31 -14.34 -2.21 -3.41
N PHE A 32 -13.08 -1.91 -3.10
CA PHE A 32 -12.05 -1.59 -4.08
C PHE A 32 -11.57 -2.85 -4.82
N GLN A 33 -11.44 -2.72 -6.13
CA GLN A 33 -10.76 -3.74 -6.94
C GLN A 33 -9.25 -3.72 -6.71
N SER A 34 -8.67 -2.57 -6.36
CA SER A 34 -7.24 -2.44 -6.07
C SER A 34 -7.00 -1.39 -5.00
N ILE A 35 -6.13 -1.72 -4.05
CA ILE A 35 -5.59 -0.78 -3.06
C ILE A 35 -4.07 -0.75 -3.28
N VAL A 36 -3.50 0.44 -3.43
CA VAL A 36 -2.08 0.62 -3.80
C VAL A 36 -1.35 1.30 -2.64
N PHE A 37 -0.20 0.76 -2.25
CA PHE A 37 0.70 1.40 -1.28
C PHE A 37 2.09 1.59 -1.89
N ASN A 38 2.44 2.84 -2.17
CA ASN A 38 3.62 3.17 -2.97
C ASN A 38 4.78 3.60 -2.07
N PHE A 39 5.83 2.77 -2.00
CA PHE A 39 7.04 2.99 -1.17
C PHE A 39 6.77 3.36 0.29
N PRO A 40 5.93 2.62 1.03
CA PRO A 40 5.72 2.89 2.45
C PRO A 40 7.02 2.71 3.24
N HIS A 41 7.34 3.63 4.14
CA HIS A 41 8.47 3.48 5.05
C HIS A 41 8.30 4.32 6.33
N LEU A 42 8.86 3.85 7.44
CA LEU A 42 8.93 4.57 8.74
C LEU A 42 10.36 4.90 9.17
N GLY A 43 11.36 4.55 8.35
CA GLY A 43 12.78 4.63 8.71
C GLY A 43 13.64 3.75 7.81
N GLY A 44 14.96 3.78 7.98
CA GLY A 44 15.90 3.31 6.96
C GLY A 44 17.26 2.77 7.42
N ALA A 45 17.59 2.86 8.71
CA ALA A 45 18.98 2.72 9.15
C ALA A 45 19.18 1.73 10.31
N THR A 46 18.12 1.39 11.06
CA THR A 46 18.25 0.60 12.29
C THR A 46 17.49 -0.73 12.24
N GLU A 47 17.80 -1.63 13.17
CA GLU A 47 17.04 -2.86 13.39
C GLU A 47 15.60 -2.57 13.84
N GLU A 48 15.43 -1.50 14.63
CA GLU A 48 14.12 -1.01 15.03
C GLU A 48 13.30 -0.55 13.82
N ASP A 49 13.93 0.15 12.87
CA ASP A 49 13.27 0.53 11.62
C ASP A 49 12.80 -0.69 10.84
N VAL A 50 13.60 -1.77 10.79
CA VAL A 50 13.20 -3.02 10.12
C VAL A 50 11.95 -3.61 10.78
N ALA A 51 11.91 -3.69 12.10
CA ALA A 51 10.75 -4.18 12.84
C ALA A 51 9.51 -3.29 12.65
N ASN A 52 9.69 -1.97 12.68
CA ASN A 52 8.61 -1.00 12.47
C ASN A 52 8.04 -1.08 11.05
N ASN A 53 8.88 -1.24 10.02
CA ASN A 53 8.43 -1.42 8.64
C ASN A 53 7.71 -2.77 8.42
N GLN A 54 8.15 -3.84 9.11
CA GLN A 54 7.41 -5.11 9.11
C GLN A 54 6.01 -4.94 9.72
N LYS A 55 5.93 -4.26 10.87
CA LYS A 55 4.66 -3.96 11.56
C LYS A 55 3.74 -3.10 10.68
N LEU A 56 4.26 -2.03 10.08
CA LEU A 56 3.53 -1.17 9.14
C LEU A 56 2.89 -1.99 8.02
N LEU A 57 3.67 -2.83 7.34
CA LEU A 57 3.16 -3.65 6.24
C LEU A 57 2.09 -4.62 6.71
N LYS A 58 2.32 -5.31 7.83
CA LYS A 58 1.35 -6.27 8.39
C LYS A 58 0.03 -5.58 8.73
N GLU A 59 0.07 -4.46 9.45
CA GLU A 59 -1.12 -3.73 9.87
C GLU A 59 -1.85 -3.11 8.66
N PHE A 60 -1.12 -2.59 7.67
CA PHE A 60 -1.69 -2.15 6.40
C PHE A 60 -2.41 -3.29 5.66
N PHE A 61 -1.78 -4.46 5.48
CA PHE A 61 -2.46 -5.59 4.84
C PHE A 61 -3.71 -5.96 5.63
N TYR A 62 -3.63 -6.05 6.95
CA TYR A 62 -4.78 -6.39 7.80
C TYR A 62 -5.95 -5.40 7.66
N SER A 63 -5.68 -4.09 7.68
CA SER A 63 -6.70 -3.03 7.64
C SER A 63 -7.48 -3.01 6.31
N THR A 64 -6.83 -3.36 5.20
CA THR A 64 -7.42 -3.29 3.85
C THR A 64 -8.48 -4.36 3.56
N ARG A 65 -8.50 -5.47 4.29
CA ARG A 65 -9.25 -6.69 3.90
C ARG A 65 -10.74 -6.47 3.70
N GLN A 66 -11.38 -5.73 4.61
CA GLN A 66 -12.82 -5.47 4.56
C GLN A 66 -13.22 -4.52 3.42
N TYR A 67 -12.25 -3.81 2.85
CA TYR A 67 -12.45 -2.84 1.77
C TYR A 67 -12.16 -3.42 0.39
N LEU A 68 -11.70 -4.68 0.30
CA LEU A 68 -11.41 -5.32 -0.97
C LEU A 68 -12.65 -5.97 -1.57
N HIS A 69 -12.78 -5.87 -2.89
CA HIS A 69 -13.78 -6.61 -3.64
C HIS A 69 -13.58 -8.12 -3.43
N PRO A 70 -14.61 -8.90 -3.06
CA PRO A 70 -14.47 -10.27 -2.54
C PRO A 70 -13.79 -11.25 -3.52
N THR A 71 -13.98 -11.07 -4.82
CA THR A 71 -13.44 -11.98 -5.86
C THR A 71 -12.38 -11.36 -6.77
N ARG A 72 -12.19 -10.05 -6.73
CA ARG A 72 -11.33 -9.30 -7.67
C ARG A 72 -10.36 -8.35 -6.98
N GLY A 73 -10.51 -8.14 -5.67
CA GLY A 73 -9.69 -7.26 -4.87
C GLY A 73 -8.25 -7.73 -4.83
N GLN A 74 -7.34 -6.78 -4.95
CA GLN A 74 -5.90 -7.01 -4.80
C GLN A 74 -5.25 -5.82 -4.08
N VAL A 75 -4.17 -6.12 -3.36
CA VAL A 75 -3.28 -5.10 -2.79
C VAL A 75 -2.00 -5.09 -3.59
N LEU A 76 -1.60 -3.90 -4.04
CA LEU A 76 -0.39 -3.67 -4.82
C LEU A 76 0.56 -2.85 -3.97
N VAL A 77 1.74 -3.39 -3.69
CA VAL A 77 2.78 -2.68 -2.94
C VAL A 77 4.03 -2.61 -3.80
N SER A 78 4.58 -1.41 -3.92
CA SER A 78 5.88 -1.16 -4.53
C SER A 78 6.90 -0.85 -3.44
N LEU A 79 8.06 -1.51 -3.49
CA LEU A 79 9.20 -1.28 -2.63
C LEU A 79 10.47 -1.21 -3.48
N ARG A 80 11.52 -0.57 -2.96
CA ARG A 80 12.85 -0.71 -3.55
C ARG A 80 13.34 -2.15 -3.34
N ASN A 81 14.12 -2.67 -4.29
CA ASN A 81 14.76 -3.98 -4.17
C ASN A 81 16.21 -3.82 -3.68
N THR A 82 16.38 -3.63 -2.37
CA THR A 82 17.72 -3.58 -1.74
C THR A 82 17.78 -4.54 -0.56
N LEU A 83 18.99 -4.84 -0.07
CA LEU A 83 19.18 -5.69 1.11
C LEU A 83 18.38 -5.20 2.31
N PHE A 84 18.23 -3.89 2.50
CA PHE A 84 17.44 -3.33 3.59
C PHE A 84 15.94 -3.64 3.45
N TYR A 85 15.34 -3.31 2.29
CA TYR A 85 13.91 -3.56 2.04
C TYR A 85 13.56 -5.06 2.04
N ASN A 86 14.49 -5.92 1.59
CA ASN A 86 14.28 -7.36 1.59
C ASN A 86 14.07 -7.94 2.99
N ARG A 87 14.66 -7.30 4.02
CA ARG A 87 14.50 -7.70 5.43
C ARG A 87 13.10 -7.41 5.97
N TRP A 88 12.31 -6.58 5.30
CA TRP A 88 10.93 -6.31 5.69
C TRP A 88 10.00 -7.47 5.37
N LYS A 89 10.47 -8.46 4.59
CA LYS A 89 9.79 -9.75 4.38
C LYS A 89 8.32 -9.56 4.01
N ILE A 90 8.04 -8.68 3.05
CA ILE A 90 6.68 -8.26 2.68
C ILE A 90 5.72 -9.43 2.45
N GLN A 91 6.19 -10.51 1.82
CA GLN A 91 5.38 -11.70 1.57
C GLN A 91 4.94 -12.39 2.87
N GLU A 92 5.82 -12.44 3.89
CA GLU A 92 5.49 -12.98 5.21
C GLU A 92 4.44 -12.11 5.91
N GLN A 93 4.59 -10.77 5.83
CA GLN A 93 3.63 -9.83 6.44
C GLN A 93 2.25 -9.89 5.78
N ALA A 94 2.21 -10.02 4.45
CA ALA A 94 0.99 -10.20 3.69
C ALA A 94 0.32 -11.54 4.02
N ALA A 95 1.10 -12.63 4.05
CA ALA A 95 0.59 -13.96 4.38
C ALA A 95 0.03 -14.04 5.80
N ALA A 96 0.71 -13.44 6.78
CA ALA A 96 0.23 -13.32 8.16
C ALA A 96 -1.09 -12.55 8.27
N SER A 97 -1.44 -11.77 7.26
CA SER A 97 -2.69 -11.01 7.17
C SER A 97 -3.75 -11.70 6.30
N GLY A 98 -3.49 -12.90 5.80
CA GLY A 98 -4.44 -13.69 4.99
C GLY A 98 -4.36 -13.44 3.49
N PHE A 99 -3.28 -12.79 3.00
CA PHE A 99 -3.05 -12.61 1.57
C PHE A 99 -2.21 -13.74 0.98
N LYS A 100 -2.37 -13.97 -0.32
CA LYS A 100 -1.50 -14.85 -1.11
C LYS A 100 -0.86 -14.04 -2.23
N LEU A 101 0.45 -14.22 -2.42
CA LEU A 101 1.15 -13.59 -3.52
C LEU A 101 0.60 -14.10 -4.87
N LYS A 102 0.13 -13.17 -5.71
CA LYS A 102 -0.34 -13.46 -7.06
C LYS A 102 0.76 -13.28 -8.10
N ARG A 103 1.52 -12.19 -8.00
CA ARG A 103 2.60 -11.79 -8.92
C ARG A 103 3.51 -10.79 -8.23
N TYR A 104 4.80 -10.81 -8.58
CA TYR A 104 5.70 -9.67 -8.39
C TYR A 104 6.46 -9.45 -9.70
N ALA A 105 6.89 -8.21 -9.96
CA ALA A 105 7.68 -7.86 -11.13
C ALA A 105 8.66 -6.75 -10.76
N TYR A 106 9.81 -6.71 -11.43
CA TYR A 106 10.74 -5.61 -11.32
C TYR A 106 10.30 -4.48 -12.26
N ILE A 107 10.25 -3.27 -11.73
CA ILE A 107 10.00 -2.08 -12.53
C ILE A 107 11.36 -1.44 -12.78
N ALA A 108 11.86 -1.52 -14.01
CA ALA A 108 13.09 -0.86 -14.39
C ALA A 108 12.86 0.66 -14.42
N ALA A 109 13.81 1.42 -13.85
CA ALA A 109 13.80 2.87 -13.77
C ALA A 109 13.42 3.59 -15.08
N GLY A 110 13.87 3.05 -16.22
CA GLY A 110 13.65 3.65 -17.54
C GLY A 110 12.29 3.37 -18.18
N VAL A 111 11.38 2.65 -17.52
CA VAL A 111 10.10 2.20 -18.11
C VAL A 111 8.92 3.09 -17.72
N TRP A 112 9.06 3.95 -16.70
CA TRP A 112 7.99 4.84 -16.25
C TRP A 112 8.44 6.29 -16.21
N ILE A 113 7.91 7.09 -17.16
CA ILE A 113 8.08 8.54 -17.24
C ILE A 113 7.36 9.14 -16.02
N GLY A 114 8.11 9.55 -14.99
CA GLY A 114 7.56 10.12 -13.75
C GLY A 114 8.26 9.65 -12.46
N PHE A 115 9.23 8.74 -12.53
CA PHE A 115 10.05 8.32 -11.39
C PHE A 115 11.44 8.98 -11.44
N GLU A 116 11.67 9.98 -10.58
CA GLU A 116 13.01 10.51 -10.28
C GLU A 116 13.46 9.97 -8.90
N PHE A 117 14.74 9.58 -8.79
CA PHE A 117 15.30 8.85 -7.65
C PHE A 117 15.73 9.71 -6.46
#